data_AF-A0AAD3NUH4-F1
#
_entry.id   AF-A0AAD3NUH4-F1
#
_cell.length_a   1.000
_cell.length_b   1.000
_cell.length_c   1.000
_cell.angle_alpha   90.00
_cell.angle_beta   90.00
_cell.angle_gamma   90.00
#
_symmetry.space_group_name_H-M   'P 1'
#
loop_
_entity.id
_entity.type
_entity.pdbx_description
1 polymer ?
#
loop_
_entity_poly.entity_id
_entity_poly.type
_entity_poly.pdbx_seq_one_letter_code
_entity_poly.pdbx_strand_id
1 'polypeptide(L)'
;MIELGVYVVKDAAFRNTGLERSEKLTKDLEWFVQQGSKIPEPSSSGRSYSQYLEELAEKNPPSFICHFYNIHFAHITGGQNIGRQ
;
A
#
# COMPACT_ATOMS: atom_id res chain seq x y z
N MET A 1 -36.08 -13.19 6.74
CA MET A 1 -35.23 -12.21 6.05
C MET A 1 -33.86 -12.30 6.68
N ILE A 2 -32.82 -12.36 5.85
CA ILE A 2 -31.52 -12.98 6.12
C ILE A 2 -30.63 -12.04 6.95
N GLU A 3 -30.09 -12.53 8.07
CA GLU A 3 -29.17 -11.81 8.95
C GLU A 3 -27.89 -12.65 9.17
N LEU A 4 -27.23 -13.06 8.09
CA LEU A 4 -25.92 -13.73 8.12
C LEU A 4 -25.16 -13.33 6.84
N GLY A 5 -24.19 -12.42 6.92
CA GLY A 5 -23.33 -12.18 5.74
C GLY A 5 -22.39 -10.96 5.70
N VAL A 6 -22.51 -9.98 6.61
CA VAL A 6 -21.81 -8.68 6.38
C VAL A 6 -20.46 -8.54 7.10
N TYR A 7 -20.15 -9.36 8.11
CA TYR A 7 -18.92 -9.15 8.90
C TYR A 7 -17.67 -9.90 8.43
N VAL A 8 -17.80 -10.93 7.57
CA VAL A 8 -16.64 -11.74 7.12
C VAL A 8 -16.03 -11.21 5.80
N VAL A 9 -16.72 -10.31 5.09
CA VAL A 9 -16.34 -9.87 3.72
C VAL A 9 -15.50 -8.58 3.72
N LYS A 10 -15.25 -7.93 4.87
CA LYS A 10 -14.69 -6.57 4.92
C LYS A 10 -13.27 -6.41 4.33
N ASP A 11 -12.52 -7.49 4.15
CA ASP A 11 -11.11 -7.45 3.76
C ASP A 11 -10.75 -8.44 2.62
N ALA A 12 -11.62 -9.39 2.30
CA ALA A 12 -11.33 -10.40 1.27
C ALA A 12 -11.21 -9.81 -0.13
N ALA A 13 -11.93 -8.72 -0.42
CA ALA A 13 -11.97 -8.11 -1.75
C ALA A 13 -10.70 -7.34 -2.13
N PHE A 14 -9.86 -6.97 -1.15
CA PHE A 14 -8.66 -6.14 -1.36
C PHE A 14 -7.35 -6.92 -1.16
N ARG A 15 -7.44 -8.23 -1.00
CA ARG A 15 -6.28 -9.13 -0.85
C ARG A 15 -6.00 -9.85 -2.17
N ASN A 16 -4.72 -10.10 -2.45
CA ASN A 16 -4.25 -10.84 -3.62
C ASN A 16 -4.75 -10.23 -4.95
N THR A 17 -4.74 -8.91 -5.02
CA THR A 17 -5.21 -8.13 -6.17
C THR A 17 -4.19 -8.09 -7.31
N GLY A 18 -2.92 -8.40 -7.02
CA GLY A 18 -1.79 -8.16 -7.91
C GLY A 18 -1.29 -6.71 -7.89
N LEU A 19 -1.96 -5.83 -7.13
CA LEU A 19 -1.57 -4.44 -6.93
C LEU A 19 -0.57 -4.26 -5.78
N GLU A 20 -0.34 -5.31 -5.00
CA GLU A 20 0.60 -5.31 -3.88
C GLU A 20 2.02 -4.99 -4.38
N ARG A 21 2.73 -4.14 -3.61
CA ARG A 21 4.03 -3.60 -4.01
C ARG A 21 5.18 -3.95 -3.06
N SER A 22 4.89 -4.41 -1.85
CA SER A 22 5.89 -4.67 -0.82
C SER A 22 6.98 -5.63 -1.33
N GLU A 23 6.60 -6.80 -1.86
CA GLU A 23 7.56 -7.81 -2.35
C GLU A 23 8.45 -7.25 -3.48
N LYS A 24 7.87 -6.50 -4.43
CA LYS A 24 8.63 -5.92 -5.54
C LYS A 24 9.59 -4.85 -5.04
N LEU A 25 9.15 -3.98 -4.12
CA LEU A 25 10.01 -2.96 -3.50
C LEU A 25 11.13 -3.59 -2.67
N THR A 26 10.90 -4.71 -1.99
CA THR A 26 11.97 -5.45 -1.31
C THR A 26 13.05 -5.89 -2.28
N LYS A 27 12.67 -6.47 -3.43
CA LYS A 27 13.63 -6.86 -4.49
C LYS A 27 14.39 -5.65 -5.04
N ASP A 28 13.71 -4.52 -5.25
CA ASP A 28 14.34 -3.29 -5.71
C ASP A 28 15.37 -2.79 -4.68
N LEU A 29 15.04 -2.80 -3.39
CA LEU A 29 15.97 -2.43 -2.30
C LEU A 29 17.17 -3.37 -2.20
N GLU A 30 16.95 -4.68 -2.32
CA GLU A 30 18.03 -5.68 -2.35
C GLU A 30 18.98 -5.43 -3.53
N TRP A 31 18.43 -5.11 -4.70
CA TRP A 31 19.23 -4.75 -5.86
C TRP A 31 20.09 -3.51 -5.60
N PHE A 32 19.54 -2.46 -4.99
CA PHE A 32 20.32 -1.26 -4.62
C PHE A 32 21.44 -1.56 -3.62
N VAL A 33 21.21 -2.46 -2.66
CA VAL A 33 22.26 -2.92 -1.73
C VAL A 33 23.38 -3.63 -2.47
N GLN A 34 23.05 -4.48 -3.45
CA GLN A 34 24.06 -5.13 -4.29
C GLN A 34 24.88 -4.13 -5.10
N GLN A 35 24.31 -2.97 -5.45
CA GLN A 35 25.04 -1.86 -6.09
C GLN A 35 25.88 -1.03 -5.10
N GLY A 36 25.92 -1.39 -3.82
CA GLY A 36 26.68 -0.70 -2.77
C GLY A 36 25.91 0.39 -2.02
N SER A 37 24.60 0.52 -2.24
CA SER A 37 23.77 1.47 -1.49
C SER A 37 23.46 0.95 -0.09
N LYS A 38 23.23 1.86 0.86
CA LYS A 38 22.68 1.53 2.18
C LYS A 38 21.18 1.81 2.19
N ILE A 39 20.39 0.89 2.74
CA ILE A 39 18.96 1.12 2.96
C ILE A 39 18.82 2.09 4.15
N PRO A 40 18.19 3.26 3.96
CA PRO A 40 17.93 4.17 5.07
C PRO A 40 16.77 3.66 5.93
N GLU A 41 16.76 4.08 7.20
CA GLU A 41 15.55 3.95 8.02
C GLU A 41 14.39 4.74 7.39
N PRO A 42 13.13 4.31 7.59
CA PRO A 42 11.97 5.07 7.13
C PRO A 42 12.03 6.52 7.63
N SER A 43 11.50 7.47 6.86
CA SER A 43 11.39 8.85 7.30
C SER A 43 10.29 9.01 8.35
N SER A 44 10.27 10.14 9.07
CA SER A 44 9.15 10.49 9.96
C SER A 44 7.83 10.54 9.20
N SER A 45 7.81 11.16 8.02
CA SER A 45 6.62 11.22 7.16
C SER A 45 6.12 9.84 6.75
N GLY A 46 7.04 8.91 6.40
CA GLY A 46 6.66 7.53 6.06
C GLY A 46 6.02 6.80 7.24
N ARG A 47 6.62 6.90 8.44
CA ARG A 47 6.06 6.31 9.66
C ARG A 47 4.70 6.90 10.03
N SER A 48 4.60 8.23 10.07
CA SER A 48 3.35 8.92 10.40
C SER A 48 2.23 8.58 9.42
N TYR A 49 2.54 8.44 8.14
CA TYR A 49 1.52 8.09 7.15
C TYR A 49 1.07 6.62 7.27
N SER A 50 1.98 5.69 7.56
CA SER A 50 1.62 4.29 7.85
C SER A 50 0.67 4.21 9.05
N GLN A 51 1.02 4.88 10.16
CA GLN A 51 0.19 4.93 11.37
C GLN A 51 -1.19 5.55 11.08
N TYR A 52 -1.22 6.64 10.31
CA TYR A 52 -2.48 7.27 9.90
C TYR A 52 -3.37 6.33 9.10
N LEU A 53 -2.81 5.54 8.18
CA LEU A 53 -3.58 4.56 7.39
C LEU A 53 -4.12 3.42 8.25
N GLU A 54 -3.34 2.93 9.22
CA GLU A 54 -3.80 1.94 10.21
C GLU A 54 -5.00 2.49 11.01
N GLU A 55 -4.89 3.71 11.52
CA GLU A 55 -5.98 4.35 12.23
C GLU A 55 -7.23 4.57 11.36
N LEU A 56 -7.06 4.97 10.10
CA LEU A 56 -8.18 5.11 9.17
C LEU A 56 -8.86 3.77 8.88
N ALA A 57 -8.10 2.68 8.73
CA ALA A 57 -8.66 1.37 8.46
C ALA A 57 -9.65 0.93 9.56
N GLU A 58 -9.34 1.26 10.82
CA GLU A 58 -10.20 0.97 11.97
C GLU A 58 -11.34 1.98 12.14
N LYS A 59 -11.01 3.27 12.12
CA LYS A 59 -11.91 4.35 12.56
C LYS A 59 -12.75 4.93 11.43
N ASN A 60 -12.26 4.91 10.19
CA ASN A 60 -12.93 5.50 9.04
C ASN A 60 -12.62 4.74 7.73
N PRO A 61 -13.23 3.55 7.53
CA PRO A 61 -12.98 2.71 6.36
C PRO A 61 -13.21 3.39 5.00
N PRO A 62 -14.24 4.25 4.80
CA PRO A 62 -14.39 4.99 3.54
C PRO A 62 -13.18 5.86 3.19
N SER A 63 -12.61 6.58 4.17
CA SER A 63 -11.40 7.37 3.95
C SER A 63 -10.20 6.47 3.67
N PHE A 64 -10.05 5.35 4.36
CA PHE A 64 -9.01 4.36 4.06
C PHE A 64 -9.09 3.87 2.60
N ILE A 65 -10.30 3.54 2.11
CA ILE A 65 -10.51 3.11 0.72
C ILE A 65 -10.11 4.19 -0.29
N CYS A 66 -10.37 5.47 0.01
CA CYS A 66 -9.92 6.58 -0.83
C CYS A 66 -8.38 6.60 -0.97
N HIS A 67 -7.66 6.43 0.14
CA HIS A 67 -6.20 6.33 0.11
C HIS A 67 -5.71 5.07 -0.61
N PHE A 68 -6.32 3.91 -0.36
CA PHE A 68 -6.02 2.67 -1.07
C PHE A 68 -6.12 2.86 -2.59
N TYR A 69 -7.24 3.41 -3.06
CA TYR A 69 -7.45 3.69 -4.48
C TYR A 69 -6.37 4.62 -5.04
N ASN A 70 -6.18 5.79 -4.41
CA ASN A 70 -5.25 6.80 -4.91
C ASN A 70 -3.82 6.29 -4.96
N ILE A 71 -3.36 5.56 -3.93
CA ILE A 71 -2.00 5.01 -3.90
C ILE A 71 -1.82 4.01 -5.05
N HIS A 72 -2.65 2.96 -5.12
CA HIS A 72 -2.43 1.90 -6.11
C HIS A 72 -2.62 2.41 -7.54
N PHE A 73 -3.64 3.21 -7.82
CA PHE A 73 -3.91 3.68 -9.19
C PHE A 73 -2.96 4.78 -9.66
N ALA A 74 -2.44 5.63 -8.75
CA ALA A 74 -1.38 6.56 -9.11
C ALA A 74 -0.10 5.82 -9.56
N HIS A 75 0.22 4.69 -8.94
CA HIS A 75 1.40 3.89 -9.31
C HIS A 75 1.21 3.18 -10.67
N ILE A 76 -0.01 2.73 -10.99
CA ILE A 76 -0.33 2.12 -12.29
C ILE A 76 -0.27 3.14 -13.42
N THR A 77 -0.66 4.39 -13.14
CA THR A 77 -0.74 5.45 -14.15
C THR A 77 0.55 6.26 -14.20
N GLY A 78 0.71 7.24 -13.31
CA GLY A 78 1.88 8.13 -13.27
C GLY A 78 3.18 7.41 -12.90
N GLY A 79 3.12 6.41 -12.01
CA GLY A 79 4.32 5.69 -11.56
C GLY A 79 5.09 4.98 -12.68
N GLN A 80 4.39 4.55 -13.73
CA GLN A 80 5.02 3.94 -14.91
C GLN A 80 5.90 4.89 -15.70
N ASN A 81 5.58 6.18 -15.69
CA ASN A 81 6.39 7.19 -16.37
C ASN A 81 7.57 7.60 -15.49
N ILE A 82 7.37 7.75 -14.18
CA ILE A 82 8.43 8.08 -13.23
C ILE A 82 9.54 7.02 -13.24
N GLY A 83 9.18 5.73 -13.26
CA GLY A 83 10.18 4.64 -13.27
C GLY A 83 10.99 4.51 -14.58
N ARG A 84 10.64 5.26 -15.63
CA ARG A 84 11.37 5.28 -16.92
C ARG A 84 12.20 6.53 -17.14
N GLN A 85 11.95 7.58 -16.36
CA GLN A 85 12.73 8.82 -16.40
C GLN A 85 14.10 8.58 -15.77
#